data_AF-A0A9D5PUN3-F1
#
_entry.id   AF-A0A9D5PUN3-F1
#
_cell.length_a   1.000
_cell.length_b   1.000
_cell.length_c   1.000
_cell.angle_alpha   90.00
_cell.angle_beta   90.00
_cell.angle_gamma   90.00
#
_symmetry.space_group_name_H-M   'P 1'
#
loop_
_entity.id
_entity.type
_entity.pdbx_description
1 polymer ?
#
loop_
_entity_poly.entity_id
_entity_poly.type
_entity_poly.pdbx_seq_one_letter_code
_entity_poly.pdbx_strand_id
1 'polypeptide(L)'
;MQKDSKALFANTPVLKLFFIAAIPGMISMAAASVYSLMEGIFIGQFLGGVSFAAQNLAMPFIMIGFALSDLIGVGSSVQISIALGKKDEARANGLFTASLLMILVCATFMGLFMFFAAPPIIAAMGAEGETLRLATNYLRVYAILAPLCSFTFAMDNYLRICGFIRGSMALNIFMSGLNIG
;
A
#
# COMPACT_ATOMS: atom_id res chain seq x y z
N MET A 1 -6.00 17.62 -21.75
CA MET A 1 -4.57 17.22 -21.93
C MET A 1 -4.37 15.68 -21.99
N GLN A 2 -5.31 14.90 -22.56
CA GLN A 2 -5.20 13.43 -22.72
C GLN A 2 -4.64 13.01 -24.10
N LYS A 3 -4.39 13.97 -25.00
CA LYS A 3 -3.97 13.71 -26.39
C LYS A 3 -2.46 13.44 -26.54
N ASP A 4 -1.63 13.96 -25.63
CA ASP A 4 -0.16 13.89 -25.76
C ASP A 4 0.46 12.55 -25.35
N SER A 5 -0.04 11.86 -24.32
CA SER A 5 0.57 10.59 -23.91
C SER A 5 0.52 9.52 -24.99
N LYS A 6 -0.62 9.35 -25.68
CA LYS A 6 -0.74 8.37 -26.79
C LYS A 6 0.15 8.72 -27.98
N ALA A 7 0.37 10.01 -28.25
CA ALA A 7 1.27 10.46 -29.31
C ALA A 7 2.76 10.25 -28.96
N LEU A 8 3.11 10.39 -27.67
CA LEU A 8 4.47 10.18 -27.15
C LEU A 8 4.88 8.70 -27.19
N PHE A 9 3.99 7.78 -26.82
CA PHE A 9 4.23 6.33 -26.92
C PHE A 9 4.29 5.82 -28.36
N ALA A 10 3.61 6.49 -29.31
CA ALA A 10 3.53 6.06 -30.71
C ALA A 10 4.71 6.51 -31.59
N ASN A 11 5.37 7.63 -31.27
CA ASN A 11 6.40 8.23 -32.15
C ASN A 11 7.83 8.24 -31.56
N THR A 12 8.04 7.79 -30.32
CA THR A 12 9.34 7.88 -29.66
C THR A 12 10.04 6.52 -29.64
N PRO A 13 11.33 6.41 -30.01
CA PRO A 13 12.07 5.14 -29.98
C PRO A 13 12.13 4.57 -28.55
N VAL A 14 11.98 3.24 -28.45
CA VAL A 14 11.79 2.48 -27.20
C VAL A 14 12.87 2.80 -26.14
N LEU A 15 14.12 2.99 -26.58
CA LEU A 15 15.26 3.36 -25.73
C LEU A 15 15.11 4.75 -25.09
N LYS A 16 14.64 5.75 -25.85
CA LYS A 16 14.49 7.12 -25.35
C LYS A 16 13.30 7.22 -24.40
N LEU A 17 12.24 6.46 -24.68
CA LEU A 17 11.09 6.32 -23.81
C LEU A 17 11.45 5.59 -22.50
N PHE A 18 12.30 4.55 -22.59
CA PHE A 18 12.86 3.85 -21.43
C PHE A 18 13.60 4.81 -20.50
N PHE A 19 14.53 5.62 -21.00
CA PHE A 19 15.28 6.56 -20.15
C PHE A 19 14.39 7.69 -19.59
N ILE A 20 13.43 8.21 -20.36
CA ILE A 20 12.48 9.23 -19.90
C ILE A 20 11.61 8.72 -18.75
N ALA A 21 11.27 7.42 -18.73
CA ALA A 21 10.50 6.81 -17.64
C ALA A 21 11.40 6.29 -16.50
N ALA A 22 12.54 5.69 -16.82
CA ALA A 22 13.41 5.01 -15.86
C ALA A 22 14.20 5.99 -14.99
N ILE A 23 14.71 7.10 -15.54
CA ILE A 23 15.48 8.09 -14.76
C ILE A 23 14.66 8.68 -13.61
N PRO A 24 13.46 9.24 -13.83
CA PRO A 24 12.63 9.73 -12.73
C PRO A 24 12.18 8.59 -11.79
N GLY A 25 11.99 7.37 -12.29
CA GLY A 25 11.72 6.19 -11.48
C GLY A 25 12.86 5.85 -10.51
N MET A 26 14.11 5.82 -11.00
CA MET A 26 15.31 5.59 -10.18
C MET A 26 15.51 6.67 -9.12
N ILE A 27 15.33 7.94 -9.49
CA ILE A 27 15.42 9.06 -8.55
C ILE A 27 14.34 8.93 -7.46
N SER A 28 13.12 8.56 -7.83
CA SER A 28 12.03 8.35 -6.88
C SER A 28 12.33 7.20 -5.91
N MET A 29 12.88 6.08 -6.40
CA MET A 29 13.28 4.97 -5.54
C MET A 29 14.45 5.34 -4.61
N ALA A 30 15.42 6.12 -5.10
CA ALA A 30 16.52 6.62 -4.28
C ALA A 30 16.02 7.55 -3.16
N ALA A 31 15.12 8.48 -3.48
CA ALA A 31 14.48 9.36 -2.50
C ALA A 31 13.68 8.57 -1.44
N ALA A 32 12.90 7.57 -1.87
CA ALA A 32 12.15 6.70 -0.96
C ALA A 32 13.08 5.92 0.00
N SER A 33 14.24 5.50 -0.49
CA SER A 33 15.24 4.79 0.32
C SER A 33 15.83 5.69 1.40
N VAL A 34 16.18 6.93 1.04
CA VAL A 34 16.68 7.94 2.00
C VAL A 34 15.61 8.30 3.03
N TYR A 35 14.35 8.45 2.60
CA TYR A 35 13.24 8.72 3.51
C TYR A 35 13.04 7.59 4.52
N SER A 36 13.07 6.34 4.06
CA SER A 36 12.94 5.16 4.92
C SER A 36 14.07 5.08 5.97
N LEU A 37 15.29 5.47 5.59
CA LEU A 37 16.41 5.58 6.53
C LEU A 37 16.20 6.69 7.56
N MET A 38 15.74 7.87 7.11
CA MET A 38 15.45 8.98 8.01
C MET A 38 14.33 8.64 8.99
N GLU A 39 13.24 8.03 8.52
CA GLU A 39 12.15 7.55 9.37
C GLU A 39 12.66 6.58 10.44
N GLY A 40 13.47 5.61 10.06
CA GLY A 40 14.08 4.67 11.01
C GLY A 40 14.96 5.35 12.06
N ILE A 41 15.77 6.34 11.65
CA ILE A 41 16.61 7.13 12.56
C ILE A 41 15.76 8.00 13.50
N PHE A 42 14.73 8.67 12.97
CA PHE A 42 13.81 9.49 13.75
C PHE A 42 13.09 8.64 14.81
N ILE A 43 12.56 7.48 14.43
CA ILE A 43 11.86 6.59 15.36
C ILE A 43 12.83 6.02 16.39
N GLY A 44 14.04 5.62 15.97
CA GLY A 44 15.07 5.12 16.87
C GLY A 44 15.55 6.15 17.90
N GLN A 45 15.71 7.42 17.51
CA GLN A 45 16.18 8.48 18.40
C GLN A 45 15.08 9.17 19.22
N PHE A 46 13.92 9.47 18.62
CA PHE A 46 12.86 10.24 19.30
C PHE A 46 11.90 9.37 20.14
N LEU A 47 11.62 8.14 19.72
CA LEU A 47 10.70 7.23 20.43
C LEU A 47 11.45 6.17 21.26
N GLY A 48 12.79 6.12 21.17
CA GLY A 48 13.67 5.19 21.88
C GLY A 48 13.70 3.78 21.28
N GLY A 49 14.75 3.01 21.64
CA GLY A 49 14.98 1.66 21.10
C GLY A 49 13.83 0.67 21.34
N VAL A 50 13.06 0.85 22.43
CA VAL A 50 11.88 0.03 22.76
C VAL A 50 10.76 0.23 21.72
N SER A 51 10.51 1.47 21.29
CA SER A 51 9.49 1.77 20.27
C SER A 51 9.91 1.28 18.89
N PHE A 52 11.20 1.44 18.55
CA PHE A 52 11.73 0.92 17.28
C PHE A 52 11.67 -0.61 17.21
N ALA A 53 12.00 -1.30 18.31
CA ALA A 53 11.88 -2.75 18.41
C ALA A 53 10.41 -3.21 18.32
N ALA A 54 9.50 -2.50 18.99
CA ALA A 54 8.06 -2.77 18.93
C ALA A 54 7.50 -2.64 17.50
N GLN A 55 7.91 -1.61 16.76
CA GLN A 55 7.51 -1.42 15.36
C GLN A 55 8.07 -2.52 14.45
N ASN A 56 9.34 -2.89 14.62
CA ASN A 56 9.93 -3.98 13.84
C ASN A 56 9.26 -5.33 14.10
N LEU A 57 8.81 -5.60 15.33
CA LEU A 57 8.01 -6.78 15.64
C LEU A 57 6.63 -6.77 14.96
N ALA A 58 6.04 -5.58 14.81
CA ALA A 58 4.73 -5.42 14.17
C ALA A 58 4.78 -5.52 12.64
N MET A 59 5.89 -5.13 12.02
CA MET A 59 6.07 -5.06 10.56
C MET A 59 5.72 -6.34 9.79
N PRO A 60 6.16 -7.55 10.19
CA PRO A 60 5.85 -8.78 9.48
C PRO A 60 4.34 -8.99 9.29
N PHE A 61 3.55 -8.65 10.29
CA PHE A 61 2.11 -8.83 10.21
C PHE A 61 1.42 -7.79 9.32
N ILE A 62 1.89 -6.55 9.39
CA ILE A 62 1.49 -5.48 8.49
C ILE A 62 1.79 -5.91 7.03
N MET A 63 2.96 -6.49 6.78
CA MET A 63 3.33 -7.02 5.47
C MET A 63 2.41 -8.15 4.99
N ILE A 64 1.97 -9.06 5.87
CA ILE A 64 1.01 -10.12 5.46
C ILE A 64 -0.33 -9.49 5.05
N GLY A 65 -0.81 -8.48 5.78
CA GLY A 65 -2.03 -7.74 5.43
C GLY A 65 -1.92 -7.04 4.06
N PHE A 66 -0.77 -6.40 3.81
CA PHE A 66 -0.48 -5.80 2.51
C PHE A 66 -0.37 -6.85 1.40
N ALA A 67 0.35 -7.95 1.63
CA ALA A 67 0.54 -9.00 0.63
C ALA A 67 -0.78 -9.64 0.17
N LEU A 68 -1.73 -9.84 1.09
CA LEU A 68 -3.08 -10.31 0.74
C LEU A 68 -3.86 -9.28 -0.09
N SER A 69 -3.76 -8.01 0.28
CA SER A 69 -4.40 -6.91 -0.46
C SER A 69 -3.82 -6.78 -1.87
N ASP A 70 -2.50 -6.89 -2.01
CA ASP A 70 -1.80 -6.90 -3.29
C ASP A 70 -2.14 -8.15 -4.11
N LEU A 71 -2.25 -9.32 -3.50
CA LEU A 71 -2.65 -10.54 -4.20
C LEU A 71 -4.02 -10.37 -4.87
N ILE A 72 -4.99 -9.81 -4.15
CA ILE A 72 -6.34 -9.57 -4.68
C ILE A 72 -6.33 -8.40 -5.68
N GLY A 73 -5.63 -7.32 -5.38
CA GLY A 73 -5.51 -6.14 -6.25
C GLY A 73 -4.87 -6.47 -7.60
N VAL A 74 -3.69 -7.10 -7.59
CA VAL A 74 -2.99 -7.55 -8.80
C VAL A 74 -3.75 -8.71 -9.47
N GLY A 75 -4.31 -9.65 -8.73
CA GLY A 75 -5.08 -10.77 -9.30
C GLY A 75 -6.34 -10.30 -10.05
N SER A 76 -7.08 -9.35 -9.48
CA SER A 76 -8.26 -8.76 -10.12
C SER A 76 -7.93 -7.83 -11.29
N SER A 77 -6.76 -7.19 -11.23
CA SER A 77 -6.27 -6.26 -12.26
C SER A 77 -6.28 -6.83 -13.68
N VAL A 78 -5.93 -8.11 -13.81
CA VAL A 78 -5.82 -8.81 -15.08
C VAL A 78 -7.20 -8.94 -15.73
N GLN A 79 -8.20 -9.37 -14.95
CA GLN A 79 -9.56 -9.54 -15.42
C GLN A 79 -10.23 -8.20 -15.77
N ILE A 80 -9.99 -7.17 -14.95
CA ILE A 80 -10.48 -5.80 -15.20
C ILE A 80 -9.87 -5.24 -16.49
N SER A 81 -8.56 -5.41 -16.69
CA SER A 81 -7.86 -4.95 -17.89
C SER A 81 -8.36 -5.66 -19.16
N ILE A 82 -8.66 -6.96 -19.09
CA ILE A 82 -9.25 -7.71 -20.20
C ILE A 82 -10.66 -7.19 -20.52
N ALA A 83 -11.49 -6.90 -19.52
CA ALA A 83 -12.84 -6.37 -19.71
C ALA A 83 -12.82 -4.96 -20.35
N LEU A 84 -11.95 -4.07 -19.87
CA LEU A 84 -11.73 -2.75 -20.45
C LEU A 84 -11.18 -2.83 -21.88
N GLY A 85 -10.28 -3.76 -22.16
CA GLY A 85 -9.77 -4.01 -23.51
C GLY A 85 -10.85 -4.44 -24.51
N LYS A 86 -11.91 -5.09 -24.03
CA LYS A 86 -13.11 -5.44 -24.80
C LYS A 86 -14.15 -4.32 -24.89
N LYS A 87 -13.87 -3.14 -24.31
CA LYS A 87 -14.79 -2.00 -24.15
C LYS A 87 -16.05 -2.33 -23.33
N ASP A 88 -15.97 -3.34 -22.46
CA ASP A 88 -17.06 -3.74 -21.58
C ASP A 88 -16.89 -3.09 -20.20
N GLU A 89 -17.19 -1.79 -20.15
CA GLU A 89 -17.06 -0.94 -18.95
C GLU A 89 -17.98 -1.39 -17.81
N ALA A 90 -19.16 -1.93 -18.13
CA ALA A 90 -20.12 -2.41 -17.13
C ALA A 90 -19.55 -3.60 -16.36
N ARG A 91 -18.96 -4.56 -17.08
CA ARG A 91 -18.31 -5.72 -16.47
C ARG A 91 -17.04 -5.34 -15.72
N ALA A 92 -16.25 -4.40 -16.24
CA ALA A 92 -15.06 -3.90 -15.56
C ALA A 92 -15.40 -3.27 -14.20
N ASN A 93 -16.45 -2.43 -14.14
CA ASN A 93 -16.89 -1.80 -12.90
C ASN A 93 -17.47 -2.81 -11.89
N GLY A 94 -18.18 -3.83 -12.37
CA GLY A 94 -18.67 -4.93 -11.52
C GLY A 94 -17.54 -5.74 -10.89
N LEU A 95 -16.52 -6.09 -11.70
CA LEU A 95 -15.31 -6.77 -11.20
C LEU A 95 -14.56 -5.91 -10.19
N PHE A 96 -14.40 -4.62 -10.47
CA PHE A 96 -13.75 -3.68 -9.56
C PHE A 96 -14.46 -3.63 -8.20
N THR A 97 -15.79 -3.42 -8.21
CA THR A 97 -16.57 -3.33 -6.97
C THR A 97 -16.49 -4.63 -6.18
N ALA A 98 -16.57 -5.78 -6.85
CA ALA A 98 -16.43 -7.09 -6.20
C ALA A 98 -15.03 -7.29 -5.59
N SER A 99 -13.96 -6.89 -6.29
CA SER A 99 -12.60 -6.98 -5.78
C SER A 99 -12.35 -6.05 -4.61
N LEU A 100 -12.87 -4.82 -4.65
CA LEU A 100 -12.80 -3.87 -3.54
C LEU A 100 -13.53 -4.38 -2.29
N LEU A 101 -14.73 -4.92 -2.47
CA LEU A 101 -15.48 -5.55 -1.37
C LEU A 101 -14.74 -6.75 -0.81
N MET A 102 -14.14 -7.59 -1.66
CA MET A 102 -13.35 -8.73 -1.23
C MET A 102 -12.12 -8.30 -0.41
N ILE A 103 -11.40 -7.26 -0.84
CA ILE A 103 -10.28 -6.69 -0.09
C ILE A 103 -10.75 -6.16 1.26
N LEU A 104 -11.84 -5.39 1.31
CA LEU A 104 -12.39 -4.85 2.56
C LEU A 104 -12.80 -5.96 3.54
N VAL A 105 -13.47 -7.00 3.06
CA VAL A 105 -13.88 -8.14 3.88
C VAL A 105 -12.64 -8.87 4.39
N CYS A 106 -11.69 -9.22 3.52
CA CYS A 106 -10.44 -9.87 3.93
C CYS A 106 -9.65 -9.04 4.93
N ALA A 107 -9.49 -7.74 4.69
CA ALA A 107 -8.79 -6.82 5.59
C ALA A 107 -9.47 -6.69 6.94
N THR A 108 -10.81 -6.66 6.98
CA THR A 108 -11.58 -6.59 8.22
C THR A 108 -11.42 -7.88 9.03
N PHE A 109 -11.53 -9.05 8.39
CA PHE A 109 -11.31 -10.34 9.06
C PHE A 109 -9.88 -10.49 9.56
N MET A 110 -8.90 -10.10 8.73
CA MET A 110 -7.48 -10.11 9.07
C MET A 110 -7.19 -9.18 10.25
N GLY A 111 -7.71 -7.95 10.21
CA GLY A 111 -7.58 -6.96 11.28
C GLY A 111 -8.20 -7.45 12.59
N LEU A 112 -9.40 -8.04 12.54
CA LEU A 112 -10.03 -8.64 13.73
C LEU A 112 -9.17 -9.77 14.29
N PHE A 113 -8.74 -10.70 13.44
CA PHE A 113 -7.90 -11.82 13.84
C PHE A 113 -6.60 -11.33 14.49
N MET A 114 -5.94 -10.35 13.87
CA MET A 114 -4.75 -9.69 14.40
C MET A 114 -5.01 -8.99 15.74
N PHE A 115 -6.16 -8.33 15.92
CA PHE A 115 -6.48 -7.64 17.18
C PHE A 115 -6.56 -8.60 18.36
N PHE A 116 -7.19 -9.76 18.17
CA PHE A 116 -7.31 -10.79 19.19
C PHE A 116 -6.02 -11.60 19.37
N ALA A 117 -5.29 -11.86 18.28
CA ALA A 117 -4.05 -12.62 18.31
C ALA A 117 -2.81 -11.76 18.63
N ALA A 118 -2.92 -10.43 18.70
CA ALA A 118 -1.80 -9.53 18.96
C ALA A 118 -1.03 -9.86 20.25
N PRO A 119 -1.69 -10.03 21.43
CA PRO A 119 -0.95 -10.29 22.66
C PRO A 119 -0.12 -11.59 22.64
N PRO A 120 -0.66 -12.77 22.27
CA PRO A 120 0.12 -14.01 22.28
C PRO A 120 1.18 -14.05 21.17
N ILE A 121 0.92 -13.43 20.01
CA ILE A 121 1.88 -13.38 18.90
C ILE A 121 3.10 -12.54 19.28
N ILE A 122 2.88 -11.34 19.82
CA ILE A 122 3.97 -10.43 20.21
C ILE A 122 4.77 -11.02 21.38
N ALA A 123 4.09 -11.68 22.33
CA ALA A 123 4.76 -12.40 23.41
C ALA A 123 5.62 -13.57 22.87
N ALA A 124 5.12 -14.33 21.89
CA ALA A 124 5.85 -15.43 21.26
C ALA A 124 7.09 -14.96 20.46
N MET A 125 7.09 -13.71 19.98
CA MET A 125 8.25 -13.09 19.34
C MET A 125 9.33 -12.61 20.34
N GLY A 126 9.14 -12.85 21.64
CA GLY A 126 10.12 -12.54 22.68
C GLY A 126 10.04 -11.11 23.22
N ALA A 127 8.92 -10.41 23.00
CA ALA A 127 8.72 -9.10 23.61
C ALA A 127 8.35 -9.23 25.10
N GLU A 128 9.09 -8.56 25.96
CA GLU A 128 8.84 -8.52 27.41
C GLU A 128 8.50 -7.11 27.90
N GLY A 129 7.73 -7.04 29.00
CA GLY A 129 7.44 -5.80 29.73
C GLY A 129 6.83 -4.68 28.88
N GLU A 130 7.53 -3.56 28.77
CA GLU A 130 7.07 -2.35 28.09
C GLU A 130 7.00 -2.52 26.56
N THR A 131 7.91 -3.31 25.97
CA THR A 131 7.94 -3.61 24.53
C THR A 131 6.69 -4.37 24.08
N LEU A 132 6.24 -5.34 24.88
CA LEU A 132 5.01 -6.10 24.63
C LEU A 132 3.79 -5.19 24.58
N ARG A 133 3.68 -4.26 25.55
CA ARG A 133 2.56 -3.31 25.62
C ARG A 133 2.57 -2.36 24.43
N LEU A 134 3.74 -1.82 24.08
CA LEU A 134 3.88 -0.90 22.96
C LEU A 134 3.56 -1.57 21.63
N ALA A 135 4.15 -2.74 21.36
CA ALA A 135 3.96 -3.46 20.10
C ALA A 135 2.52 -3.96 19.94
N THR A 136 1.88 -4.39 21.03
CA THR A 136 0.44 -4.73 21.03
C THR A 136 -0.42 -3.51 20.70
N ASN A 137 -0.11 -2.34 21.27
CA ASN A 137 -0.84 -1.11 20.94
C ASN A 137 -0.65 -0.72 19.47
N TYR A 138 0.56 -0.80 18.93
CA TYR A 138 0.82 -0.58 17.50
C TYR A 138 -0.02 -1.52 16.63
N LEU A 139 -0.05 -2.81 16.95
CA LEU A 139 -0.84 -3.80 16.22
C LEU A 139 -2.35 -3.52 16.30
N ARG A 140 -2.85 -3.09 17.46
CA ARG A 140 -4.26 -2.76 17.67
C ARG A 140 -4.68 -1.51 16.92
N VAL A 141 -3.85 -0.46 16.94
CA VAL A 141 -4.08 0.76 16.17
C VAL A 141 -4.08 0.43 14.68
N TYR A 142 -3.12 -0.38 14.22
CA TYR A 142 -3.11 -0.87 12.84
C TYR A 142 -4.37 -1.68 12.52
N ALA A 143 -4.81 -2.59 13.38
CA ALA A 143 -6.01 -3.41 13.16
C ALA A 143 -7.29 -2.57 13.02
N ILE A 144 -7.42 -1.47 13.77
CA ILE A 144 -8.54 -0.53 13.64
C ILE A 144 -8.45 0.25 12.32
N LEU A 145 -7.24 0.63 11.92
CA LEU A 145 -6.99 1.36 10.68
C LEU A 145 -6.92 0.45 9.44
N ALA A 146 -6.80 -0.86 9.60
CA ALA A 146 -6.65 -1.85 8.53
C ALA A 146 -7.70 -1.74 7.42
N PRO A 147 -9.02 -1.62 7.71
CA PRO A 147 -10.01 -1.45 6.64
C PRO A 147 -9.82 -0.13 5.88
N LEU A 148 -9.39 0.93 6.57
CA LEU A 148 -9.18 2.25 5.98
C LEU A 148 -7.91 2.25 5.11
N CYS A 149 -6.80 1.66 5.60
CA CYS A 149 -5.57 1.46 4.84
C CYS A 149 -5.78 0.57 3.61
N SER A 150 -6.55 -0.51 3.75
CA SER A 150 -6.80 -1.45 2.65
C SER A 150 -7.66 -0.82 1.56
N PHE A 151 -8.60 0.06 1.93
CA PHE A 151 -9.38 0.83 0.97
C PHE A 151 -8.48 1.77 0.15
N THR A 152 -7.60 2.54 0.78
CA THR A 152 -6.66 3.42 0.06
C THR A 152 -5.68 2.64 -0.79
N PHE A 153 -5.20 1.49 -0.30
CA PHE A 153 -4.31 0.63 -1.09
C PHE A 153 -5.01 0.02 -2.31
N ALA A 154 -6.26 -0.43 -2.15
CA ALA A 154 -7.06 -0.93 -3.25
C ALA A 154 -7.33 0.15 -4.31
N MET A 155 -7.60 1.39 -3.89
CA MET A 155 -7.72 2.53 -4.80
C MET A 155 -6.40 2.85 -5.53
N ASP A 156 -5.27 2.86 -4.83
CA ASP A 156 -3.95 3.14 -5.45
C ASP A 156 -3.57 2.07 -6.47
N ASN A 157 -3.74 0.79 -6.11
CA ASN A 157 -3.57 -0.32 -7.04
C ASN A 157 -4.48 -0.14 -8.27
N TYR A 158 -5.77 0.11 -8.07
CA TYR A 158 -6.72 0.27 -9.16
C TYR A 158 -6.37 1.41 -10.13
N LEU A 159 -5.98 2.57 -9.58
CA LEU A 159 -5.61 3.75 -10.38
C LEU A 159 -4.33 3.51 -11.17
N ARG A 160 -3.39 2.73 -10.61
CA ARG A 160 -2.17 2.28 -11.30
C ARG A 160 -2.48 1.27 -12.41
N ILE A 161 -3.39 0.33 -12.17
CA ILE A 161 -3.83 -0.71 -13.13
C ILE A 161 -4.57 -0.10 -14.33
N CYS A 162 -5.49 0.85 -14.09
CA CYS A 162 -6.26 1.48 -15.15
C CYS A 162 -5.46 2.52 -15.96
N GLY A 163 -4.17 2.73 -15.64
CA GLY A 163 -3.32 3.72 -16.30
C GLY A 163 -3.66 5.18 -15.97
N PHE A 164 -4.59 5.45 -15.04
CA PHE A 164 -4.96 6.78 -14.55
C PHE A 164 -4.04 7.22 -13.39
N ILE A 165 -2.74 7.31 -13.69
CA ILE A 165 -1.67 7.62 -12.73
C ILE A 165 -1.91 8.96 -11.99
N ARG A 166 -2.59 9.94 -12.62
CA ARG A 166 -2.91 11.24 -12.00
C ARG A 166 -3.94 11.19 -10.87
N GLY A 167 -4.90 10.25 -10.91
CA GLY A 167 -5.85 10.05 -9.81
C GLY A 167 -5.18 9.40 -8.60
N SER A 168 -4.29 8.44 -8.85
CA SER A 168 -3.47 7.78 -7.80
C SER A 168 -2.63 8.80 -7.05
N MET A 169 -1.92 9.66 -7.79
CA MET A 169 -1.10 10.71 -7.18
C MET A 169 -1.93 11.69 -6.34
N ALA A 170 -3.13 12.09 -6.78
CA ALA A 170 -3.98 13.00 -6.00
C ALA A 170 -4.48 12.34 -4.70
N LEU A 171 -4.84 11.06 -4.74
CA LEU A 171 -5.26 10.30 -3.57
C LEU A 171 -4.10 10.10 -2.58
N ASN A 172 -2.92 9.75 -3.08
CA ASN A 172 -1.71 9.56 -2.28
C ASN A 172 -1.28 10.89 -1.62
N ILE A 173 -1.30 12.00 -2.36
CA ILE A 173 -1.03 13.35 -1.83
C ILE A 173 -2.06 13.75 -0.77
N PHE A 174 -3.34 13.45 -0.98
CA PHE A 174 -4.38 13.71 0.03
C PHE A 174 -4.15 12.88 1.30
N MET A 175 -3.76 11.60 1.15
CA MET A 175 -3.48 10.72 2.28
C MET A 175 -2.21 11.14 3.04
N SER A 176 -1.13 11.51 2.34
CA SER A 176 0.08 12.07 2.94
C SER A 176 -0.22 13.38 3.67
N GLY A 177 -1.09 14.24 3.12
CA GLY A 177 -1.53 15.46 3.79
C GLY A 177 -2.30 15.19 5.10
N LEU A 178 -3.12 14.14 5.12
CA LEU A 178 -3.84 13.69 6.32
C LEU A 178 -2.93 13.02 7.35
N ASN A 179 -1.79 12.45 6.91
CA ASN A 179 -0.79 11.85 7.79
C ASN A 179 0.15 12.88 8.46
N ILE A 180 0.30 14.06 7.83
CA ILE A 180 1.13 15.17 8.33
C ILE A 180 0.36 16.08 9.31
N GLY A 181 -0.97 15.93 9.42
CA GLY A 181 -1.85 16.75 10.26
C GLY A 181 -2.17 16.14 11.63
#